data_AF-A0A7X6SRD4-F1
#
_entry.id   AF-A0A7X6SRD4-F1
#
_cell.length_a   1.000
_cell.length_b   1.000
_cell.length_c   1.000
_cell.angle_alpha   90.00
_cell.angle_beta   90.00
_cell.angle_gamma   90.00
#
_symmetry.space_group_name_H-M   'P 1'
#
loop_
_entity.id
_entity.type
_entity.pdbx_description
1 polymer ?
#
loop_
_entity_poly.entity_id
_entity_poly.type
_entity_poly.pdbx_seq_one_letter_code
_entity_poly.pdbx_strand_id
1 'polypeptide(L)' 'MKISVIGTGYVGQVTGTCFAKTGITVTSIDN' A
#
# COMPACT_ATOMS: atom_id res chain seq x y z
N MET A 1 -11.16 -0.68 6.97
CA MET A 1 -11.04 -0.75 5.49
C MET A 1 -9.87 -1.66 5.13
N LYS A 2 -9.91 -2.36 4.00
CA LYS A 2 -8.80 -3.18 3.48
C LYS A 2 -8.38 -2.60 2.13
N ILE A 3 -7.12 -2.24 1.97
CA ILE A 3 -6.58 -1.63 0.75
C ILE A 3 -5.52 -2.56 0.16
N SER A 4 -5.60 -2.83 -1.13
CA SER A 4 -4.54 -3.56 -1.85
C SER A 4 -3.85 -2.62 -2.83
N VAL A 5 -2.52 -2.56 -2.76
CA VAL A 5 -1.68 -1.76 -3.67
C VAL A 5 -1.05 -2.72 -4.68
N ILE A 6 -1.28 -2.48 -5.97
CA ILE A 6 -0.73 -3.31 -7.05
C ILE A 6 0.48 -2.60 -7.68
N GLY A 7 1.63 -3.26 -7.63
CA GLY A 7 2.94 -2.76 -8.06
C GLY A 7 3.73 -2.10 -6.92
N THR A 8 4.99 -2.49 -6.71
CA THR A 8 5.87 -1.94 -5.66
C THR A 8 6.73 -0.76 -6.12
N GLY A 9 6.33 -0.10 -7.22
CA GLY A 9 6.97 1.15 -7.64
C GLY A 9 6.94 2.22 -6.55
N TYR A 10 7.75 3.26 -6.69
CA TYR A 10 7.88 4.34 -5.70
C TYR A 10 6.53 4.89 -5.23
N VAL A 11 5.60 5.11 -6.17
CA VAL A 11 4.25 5.58 -5.86
C VAL A 11 3.46 4.56 -5.05
N GLY A 12 3.55 3.26 -5.38
CA GLY A 12 2.88 2.19 -4.67
C GLY A 12 3.37 2.07 -3.22
N GLN A 13 4.68 2.10 -3.00
CA GLN A 13 5.25 2.04 -1.65
C GLN A 13 4.92 3.27 -0.81
N VAL A 14 5.11 4.49 -1.34
CA VAL A 14 4.82 5.72 -0.59
C VAL A 14 3.33 5.79 -0.23
N THR A 15 2.47 5.47 -1.19
CA THR A 15 1.02 5.48 -0.96
C THR A 15 0.60 4.39 0.05
N GLY A 16 1.12 3.16 -0.11
CA GLY A 16 0.83 2.06 0.81
C GLY A 16 1.32 2.32 2.23
N THR A 17 2.50 2.90 2.39
CA THR A 17 3.05 3.26 3.72
C THR A 17 2.29 4.43 4.36
N CYS A 18 1.87 5.43 3.59
CA CYS A 18 0.99 6.49 4.06
C CYS A 18 -0.34 5.91 4.61
N PHE A 19 -0.96 4.97 3.89
CA PHE A 19 -2.18 4.31 4.34
C PHE A 19 -1.95 3.36 5.52
N ALA A 20 -0.81 2.66 5.58
CA ALA A 20 -0.45 1.86 6.75
C ALA A 20 -0.28 2.73 8.00
N LYS A 21 0.29 3.93 7.85
CA LYS A 21 0.51 4.89 8.94
C LYS A 21 -0.78 5.52 9.46
N THR A 22 -1.85 5.55 8.67
CA THR A 22 -3.19 5.97 9.13
C THR A 22 -3.97 4.85 9.81
N GLY A 23 -3.35 3.68 10.03
CA GLY A 23 -3.97 2.54 10.70
C GLY A 23 -4.78 1.63 9.77
N ILE A 24 -4.62 1.78 8.45
CA ILE A 24 -5.28 0.92 7.48
C ILE A 24 -4.39 -0.29 7.17
N THR A 25 -4.97 -1.48 7.20
CA THR A 25 -4.27 -2.68 6.74
C THR A 25 -4.15 -2.64 5.21
N VAL A 26 -2.90 -2.55 4.75
CA VAL A 26 -2.53 -2.52 3.33
C VAL A 26 -1.83 -3.82 2.95
N THR A 27 -2.23 -4.42 1.82
CA THR A 27 -1.54 -5.56 1.21
C THR A 27 -0.93 -5.13 -0.11
N SER A 28 0.40 -5.18 -0.24
CA SER A 28 1.07 -4.94 -1.51
C SER A 28 1.14 -6.22 -2.32
N ILE A 29 0.75 -6.15 -3.59
CA ILE A 29 0.83 -7.25 -4.55
C ILE A 29 1.67 -6.78 -5.72
N ASP A 30 2.70 -7.55 -6.05
CA ASP A 30 3.52 -7.34 -7.25
C ASP A 30 3.52 -8.62 -8.10
N ASN A 31 3.97 -8.50 -9.35
CA ASN A 31 4.11 -9.64 -10.27
C ASN A 31 5.34 -10.50 -9.95
#